data_AF-A0A9X7A5A7-F1
#
_entry.id   AF-A0A9X7A5A7-F1
#
_cell.length_a   1.000
_cell.length_b   1.000
_cell.length_c   1.000
_cell.angle_alpha   90.00
_cell.angle_beta   90.00
_cell.angle_gamma   90.00
#
_symmetry.space_group_name_H-M   'P 1'
#
loop_
_entity.id
_entity.type
_entity.pdbx_description
1 polymer ?
#
loop_
_entity_poly.entity_id
_entity_poly.type
_entity_poly.pdbx_seq_one_letter_code
_entity_poly.pdbx_strand_id
1 'polypeptide(L)'
;MKILFDETYTSNDGKRTSRNIWYGDADLTVDGEFGKNINLNEDFMENLCEIIKNDLSKNAANKATETNWYIYGSGVTQDAIGDNIRATIMVRERSDEFITNFNISDHDFAVNIDAILLFKAEFEKRLASH
;
A
#
# COMPACT_ATOMS: atom_id res chain seq x y z
N MET A 1 -1.96 3.11 -11.74
CA MET A 1 -1.89 3.93 -10.52
C MET A 1 -1.29 5.28 -10.84
N LYS A 2 -1.82 6.35 -10.22
CA LYS A 2 -1.36 7.73 -10.42
C LYS A 2 -0.94 8.34 -9.08
N ILE A 3 0.17 9.09 -9.05
CA ILE A 3 0.55 9.89 -7.89
C ILE A 3 -0.50 11.00 -7.69
N LEU A 4 -1.09 11.04 -6.51
CA LEU A 4 -1.97 12.11 -6.05
C LEU A 4 -1.15 13.19 -5.35
N PHE A 5 -0.28 12.77 -4.42
CA PHE A 5 0.56 13.65 -3.60
C PHE A 5 1.89 12.96 -3.27
N ASP A 6 2.95 13.74 -3.09
CA ASP A 6 4.27 13.30 -2.59
C ASP A 6 4.80 14.42 -1.70
N GLU A 7 4.61 14.26 -0.38
CA GLU A 7 4.89 15.30 0.60
C GLU A 7 5.86 14.79 1.66
N THR A 8 6.70 15.69 2.16
CA THR A 8 7.67 15.35 3.20
C THR A 8 7.45 16.25 4.40
N TYR A 9 7.26 15.64 5.57
CA TYR A 9 7.07 16.35 6.84
C TYR A 9 8.25 16.10 7.77
N THR A 10 8.73 17.16 8.40
CA THR A 10 9.83 17.09 9.37
C THR A 10 9.30 17.39 10.76
N SER A 11 9.71 16.59 11.75
CA SER A 11 9.36 16.84 13.15
C SER A 11 9.96 18.16 13.64
N ASN A 12 9.35 18.75 14.67
CA ASN A 12 9.80 20.03 15.24
C ASN A 12 11.25 19.99 15.76
N ASP A 13 11.75 18.82 16.16
CA ASP A 13 13.14 18.62 16.60
C ASP A 13 14.11 18.31 15.45
N GLY A 14 13.64 18.25 14.20
CA GLY A 14 14.43 17.97 13.01
C GLY A 14 14.93 16.53 12.88
N LYS A 15 14.61 15.65 13.85
CA LYS A 15 15.19 14.28 13.90
C LYS A 15 14.42 13.26 13.08
N ARG A 16 13.17 13.53 12.75
CA ARG A 16 12.33 12.65 11.94
C ARG A 16 11.85 13.40 10.72
N THR A 17 12.02 12.76 9.58
CA THR A 17 11.51 13.21 8.30
C THR A 17 10.69 12.07 7.73
N SER A 18 9.42 12.32 7.46
CA SER A 18 8.46 11.33 6.96
C SER A 18 8.02 11.76 5.56
N ARG A 19 8.48 11.02 4.55
CA ARG A 19 7.97 11.18 3.18
C ARG A 19 6.70 10.35 3.04
N ASN A 20 5.66 10.93 2.46
CA ASN A 20 4.35 10.33 2.33
C ASN A 20 3.93 10.45 0.87
N ILE A 21 3.65 9.33 0.22
CA ILE A 21 3.31 9.27 -1.20
C ILE A 21 1.94 8.61 -1.33
N TRP A 22 1.01 9.33 -1.93
CA TRP A 22 -0.35 8.85 -2.13
C TRP A 22 -0.55 8.49 -3.59
N TYR A 23 -1.01 7.28 -3.83
CA TYR A 23 -1.41 6.79 -5.14
C TYR A 23 -2.91 6.58 -5.20
N GLY A 24 -3.50 6.96 -6.33
CA GLY A 24 -4.89 6.69 -6.66
C GLY A 24 -5.03 5.68 -7.78
N ASP A 25 -6.28 5.25 -7.97
CA ASP A 25 -6.72 4.41 -9.08
C ASP A 25 -5.96 3.07 -9.15
N ALA A 26 -5.69 2.48 -7.99
CA ALA A 26 -5.22 1.10 -7.92
C ALA A 26 -6.37 0.14 -8.20
N ASP A 27 -6.12 -0.85 -9.05
CA ASP A 27 -7.11 -1.86 -9.37
C ASP A 27 -7.06 -2.98 -8.33
N LEU A 28 -7.62 -2.69 -7.15
CA LEU A 28 -7.61 -3.56 -5.98
C LEU A 28 -8.77 -4.57 -5.96
N THR A 29 -9.64 -4.59 -6.97
CA THR A 29 -10.83 -5.45 -6.97
C THR A 29 -10.97 -6.18 -8.29
N VAL A 30 -11.25 -7.48 -8.23
CA VAL A 30 -11.60 -8.30 -9.39
C VAL A 30 -12.97 -8.93 -9.17
N ASP A 31 -13.74 -9.13 -10.24
CA ASP A 31 -15.03 -9.82 -10.14
C ASP A 31 -14.83 -11.31 -9.83
N GLY A 32 -15.59 -11.82 -8.87
CA GLY A 32 -15.62 -13.23 -8.47
C GLY A 32 -17.04 -13.80 -8.45
N GLU A 33 -17.15 -15.12 -8.31
CA GLU A 33 -18.43 -15.85 -8.35
C GLU A 33 -19.44 -15.37 -7.27
N PHE A 34 -18.93 -14.95 -6.11
CA PHE A 34 -19.74 -14.56 -4.95
C PHE A 34 -19.66 -13.06 -4.63
N GLY A 35 -19.09 -12.25 -5.53
CA GLY A 35 -18.86 -10.82 -5.30
C GLY A 35 -17.46 -10.38 -5.74
N LYS A 36 -17.08 -9.15 -5.40
CA LYS A 36 -15.75 -8.63 -5.70
C LYS A 36 -14.72 -9.24 -4.75
N ASN A 37 -13.63 -9.77 -5.30
CA ASN A 37 -12.46 -10.22 -4.56
C ASN A 37 -11.36 -9.15 -4.61
N ILE A 38 -10.39 -9.23 -3.70
CA ILE A 38 -9.23 -8.33 -3.74
C ILE A 38 -8.25 -8.83 -4.79
N ASN A 39 -7.80 -7.93 -5.66
CA ASN A 39 -6.78 -8.21 -6.66
C ASN A 39 -5.38 -8.25 -6.02
N LEU A 40 -4.91 -9.44 -5.67
CA LEU A 40 -3.59 -9.67 -5.05
C LEU A 40 -2.71 -10.59 -5.91
N ASN A 41 -2.86 -10.51 -7.23
CA ASN A 41 -2.09 -11.35 -8.14
C ASN A 41 -0.61 -10.92 -8.26
N GLU A 42 0.18 -11.77 -8.92
CA GLU A 42 1.62 -11.56 -9.12
C GLU A 42 1.92 -10.26 -9.87
N ASP A 43 1.24 -10.02 -11.00
CA ASP A 43 1.42 -8.81 -11.82
C ASP A 43 1.19 -7.52 -11.01
N PHE A 44 0.19 -7.53 -10.12
CA PHE A 44 -0.09 -6.41 -9.23
C PHE A 44 1.02 -6.22 -8.18
N MET A 45 1.53 -7.32 -7.60
CA MET A 45 2.65 -7.28 -6.66
C MET A 45 3.93 -6.75 -7.31
N GLU A 46 4.24 -7.21 -8.53
CA GLU A 46 5.40 -6.76 -9.31
C GLU A 46 5.30 -5.26 -9.61
N ASN A 47 4.15 -4.80 -10.09
CA ASN A 47 3.90 -3.39 -10.34
C ASN A 47 4.09 -2.53 -9.07
N LEU A 48 3.55 -2.97 -7.93
CA LEU A 48 3.76 -2.27 -6.66
C LEU A 48 5.23 -2.25 -6.24
N CYS A 49 5.94 -3.37 -6.40
CA CYS A 49 7.37 -3.45 -6.14
C CYS A 49 8.15 -2.45 -6.99
N GLU A 50 7.86 -2.39 -8.29
CA GLU A 50 8.51 -1.46 -9.22
C GLU A 50 8.27 0.00 -8.84
N ILE A 51 7.03 0.36 -8.51
CA ILE A 51 6.67 1.72 -8.07
C ILE A 51 7.48 2.11 -6.83
N ILE A 52 7.45 1.29 -5.78
CA ILE A 52 8.10 1.60 -4.51
C ILE A 52 9.62 1.71 -4.70
N LYS A 53 10.24 0.78 -5.43
CA LYS A 53 11.69 0.81 -5.72
C LYS A 53 12.07 2.04 -6.53
N ASN A 54 11.25 2.42 -7.51
CA ASN A 54 11.46 3.63 -8.29
C ASN A 54 11.33 4.91 -7.45
N ASP A 55 10.47 4.96 -6.45
CA ASP A 55 10.35 6.14 -5.59
C ASP A 55 11.48 6.25 -4.58
N LEU A 56 11.96 5.11 -4.08
CA LEU A 56 13.14 5.04 -3.21
C LEU A 56 14.41 5.49 -3.94
N SER A 57 14.55 5.19 -5.23
CA SER A 57 15.75 5.57 -6.00
C SER A 57 15.85 7.08 -6.32
N LYS A 58 14.72 7.80 -6.38
CA LYS A 58 14.66 9.22 -6.79
C LYS A 58 15.26 10.21 -5.79
N ASN A 59 15.54 9.83 -4.53
CA ASN A 59 15.93 10.78 -3.46
C ASN A 59 17.07 10.29 -2.54
N ALA A 60 18.03 9.52 -3.08
CA ALA A 60 19.09 8.90 -2.27
C ALA A 60 19.93 9.87 -1.42
N ALA A 61 20.13 11.12 -1.86
CA ALA A 61 20.97 12.10 -1.15
C ALA A 61 20.30 12.73 0.09
N ASN A 62 18.97 12.67 0.19
CA ASN A 62 18.19 13.24 1.31
C ASN A 62 17.10 12.24 1.74
N LYS A 63 17.51 10.99 2.02
CA LYS A 63 16.59 9.92 2.42
C LYS A 63 15.84 10.35 3.69
N ALA A 64 14.52 10.39 3.61
CA ALA A 64 13.66 10.58 4.77
C ALA A 64 13.92 9.46 5.79
N THR A 65 13.67 9.71 7.08
CA THR A 65 13.84 8.67 8.11
C THR A 65 12.85 7.52 7.98
N GLU A 66 11.73 7.77 7.30
CA GLU A 66 10.76 6.78 6.86
C GLU A 66 10.07 7.28 5.58
N THR A 67 9.63 6.33 4.76
CA THR A 67 8.75 6.61 3.61
C THR A 67 7.48 5.80 3.76
N ASN A 68 6.34 6.45 3.59
CA ASN A 68 5.02 5.83 3.66
C ASN A 68 4.34 5.93 2.29
N TRP A 69 3.77 4.83 1.82
CA TRP A 69 2.94 4.77 0.62
C TRP A 69 1.50 4.46 1.02
N TYR A 70 0.57 5.22 0.46
CA TYR A 70 -0.86 5.03 0.62
C TYR A 70 -1.47 4.77 -0.76
N ILE A 71 -1.82 3.51 -1.04
CA ILE A 71 -2.28 3.06 -2.35
C ILE A 71 -3.80 2.89 -2.29
N TYR A 72 -4.53 3.86 -2.82
CA TYR A 72 -5.98 3.86 -2.82
C TYR A 72 -6.55 3.11 -4.01
N GLY A 73 -7.46 2.18 -3.70
CA GLY A 73 -8.30 1.51 -4.69
C GLY A 73 -9.20 2.49 -5.45
N SER A 74 -9.51 2.15 -6.70
CA SER A 74 -10.44 2.89 -7.55
C SER A 74 -11.89 2.79 -7.03
N GLY A 75 -12.28 1.64 -6.47
CA GLY A 75 -13.61 1.35 -5.97
C GLY A 75 -13.86 1.76 -4.52
N VAL A 76 -15.15 1.91 -4.18
CA VAL A 76 -15.66 2.06 -2.81
C VAL A 76 -16.66 0.94 -2.57
N THR A 77 -16.56 0.28 -1.42
CA THR A 77 -17.50 -0.74 -0.94
C THR A 77 -18.25 -0.15 0.24
N GLN A 78 -19.56 -0.36 0.33
CA GLN A 78 -20.33 -0.01 1.52
C GLN A 78 -20.32 -1.19 2.49
N ASP A 79 -19.99 -0.94 3.76
CA ASP A 79 -19.99 -1.98 4.78
C ASP A 79 -21.37 -2.22 5.40
N ALA A 80 -21.45 -3.17 6.34
CA ALA A 80 -22.69 -3.57 6.99
C ALA A 80 -23.32 -2.47 7.88
N ILE A 81 -22.55 -1.46 8.30
CA ILE A 81 -23.04 -0.34 9.12
C ILE A 81 -23.34 0.92 8.28
N GLY A 82 -23.10 0.85 6.97
CA GLY A 82 -23.43 1.90 6.00
C GLY A 82 -22.27 2.82 5.65
N ASP A 83 -21.06 2.56 6.17
CA ASP A 83 -19.88 3.36 5.88
C ASP A 83 -19.27 2.99 4.53
N ASN A 84 -18.72 4.01 3.87
CA ASN A 84 -18.04 3.86 2.59
C ASN A 84 -16.56 3.57 2.83
N ILE A 85 -16.15 2.34 2.55
CA ILE A 85 -14.77 1.90 2.67
C ILE A 85 -14.09 1.92 1.30
N ARG A 86 -13.02 2.69 1.20
CA ARG A 86 -12.10 2.62 0.06
C ARG A 86 -10.94 1.71 0.43
N ALA A 87 -10.83 0.58 -0.26
CA ALA A 87 -9.71 -0.34 -0.09
C ALA A 87 -8.38 0.42 -0.24
N THR A 88 -7.50 0.26 0.74
CA THR A 88 -6.20 0.95 0.76
C THR A 88 -5.12 -0.02 1.18
N ILE A 89 -4.02 -0.05 0.44
CA ILE A 89 -2.77 -0.71 0.86
C ILE A 89 -1.84 0.38 1.40
N MET A 90 -1.39 0.22 2.63
CA MET A 90 -0.41 1.09 3.26
C MET A 90 0.90 0.35 3.38
N VAL A 91 1.99 0.98 2.96
CA VAL A 91 3.34 0.43 3.08
C VAL A 91 4.20 1.44 3.79
N ARG A 92 5.04 1.00 4.73
CA ARG A 92 6.07 1.83 5.34
C ARG A 92 7.42 1.19 5.18
N GLU A 93 8.38 1.96 4.69
CA GLU A 93 9.81 1.67 4.83
C GLU A 93 10.38 2.51 5.97
N ARG A 94 11.09 1.87 6.88
CA ARG A 94 11.86 2.55 7.92
C ARG A 94 13.00 1.66 8.37
N SER A 95 14.21 2.21 8.37
CA SER A 95 15.42 1.45 8.74
C SER A 95 15.56 0.17 7.92
N ASP A 96 15.25 0.25 6.63
CA ASP A 96 15.31 -0.85 5.66
C ASP A 96 14.33 -2.01 5.95
N GLU A 97 13.41 -1.83 6.91
CA GLU A 97 12.29 -2.72 7.16
C GLU A 97 11.03 -2.22 6.48
N PHE A 98 10.32 -3.14 5.83
CA PHE A 98 9.04 -2.88 5.18
C PHE A 98 7.89 -3.50 5.98
N ILE A 99 6.83 -2.73 6.21
CA ILE A 99 5.59 -3.20 6.84
C ILE A 99 4.42 -2.80 5.96
N THR A 100 3.55 -3.77 5.67
CA THR A 100 2.36 -3.60 4.84
C THR A 100 1.09 -3.78 5.67
N ASN A 101 0.10 -2.93 5.45
CA ASN A 101 -1.23 -3.06 6.02
C ASN A 101 -2.33 -2.84 4.98
N PHE A 102 -3.48 -3.45 5.21
CA PHE A 102 -4.67 -3.28 4.39
C PHE A 102 -5.76 -2.60 5.23
N ASN A 103 -6.35 -1.54 4.70
CA ASN A 103 -7.60 -0.98 5.20
C ASN A 103 -8.70 -1.32 4.19
N ILE A 104 -9.53 -2.29 4.55
CA ILE A 104 -10.61 -2.88 3.72
C ILE A 104 -11.81 -3.20 4.64
N SER A 105 -12.95 -3.59 4.07
CA SER A 105 -14.11 -4.01 4.88
C SER A 105 -13.82 -5.28 5.68
N ASP A 106 -14.56 -5.48 6.77
CA ASP A 106 -14.46 -6.68 7.60
C ASP A 106 -14.78 -7.96 6.82
N HIS A 107 -15.81 -7.91 5.97
CA HIS A 107 -16.18 -8.99 5.06
C HIS A 107 -15.05 -9.30 4.07
N ASP A 108 -14.53 -8.29 3.37
CA ASP A 108 -13.46 -8.48 2.39
C ASP A 108 -12.18 -9.01 3.05
N PHE A 109 -11.88 -8.56 4.27
CA PHE A 109 -10.77 -9.09 5.05
C PHE A 109 -10.98 -10.56 5.40
N ALA A 110 -12.15 -10.92 5.94
CA ALA A 110 -12.42 -12.28 6.39
C ALA A 110 -12.34 -13.30 5.25
N VAL A 111 -12.82 -12.97 4.05
CA VAL A 111 -12.82 -13.89 2.90
C VAL A 111 -11.47 -13.96 2.17
N ASN A 112 -10.59 -12.96 2.34
CA ASN A 112 -9.28 -12.90 1.68
C ASN A 112 -8.09 -13.05 2.64
N ILE A 113 -8.31 -13.40 3.91
CA ILE A 113 -7.26 -13.34 4.96
C ILE A 113 -5.99 -14.10 4.59
N ASP A 114 -6.11 -15.32 4.06
CA ASP A 114 -4.95 -16.15 3.70
C ASP A 114 -4.16 -15.52 2.54
N ALA A 115 -4.86 -15.01 1.52
CA ALA A 115 -4.25 -14.33 0.39
C ALA A 115 -3.55 -13.03 0.83
N ILE A 116 -4.16 -12.27 1.75
CA ILE A 116 -3.56 -11.05 2.31
C ILE A 116 -2.29 -11.38 3.09
N LEU A 117 -2.31 -12.41 3.94
CA LEU A 117 -1.14 -12.79 4.73
C LEU A 117 0.02 -13.28 3.84
N LEU A 118 -0.27 -14.09 2.82
CA LEU A 118 0.72 -14.53 1.84
C LEU A 118 1.29 -13.36 1.04
N PHE A 119 0.41 -12.48 0.54
CA PHE A 119 0.81 -11.29 -0.20
C PHE A 119 1.75 -10.42 0.63
N LYS A 120 1.39 -10.10 1.88
CA LYS A 120 2.21 -9.27 2.78
C LYS A 120 3.61 -9.84 2.96
N ALA A 121 3.70 -11.12 3.31
CA ALA A 121 4.98 -11.77 3.59
C ALA A 121 5.91 -11.78 2.36
N GLU A 122 5.36 -12.11 1.18
CA GLU A 122 6.15 -12.15 -0.05
C GLU A 122 6.51 -10.75 -0.54
N PHE A 123 5.58 -9.81 -0.47
CA PHE A 123 5.79 -8.43 -0.87
C PHE A 123 6.87 -7.73 -0.02
N GLU A 124 6.79 -7.83 1.30
CA GLU A 124 7.78 -7.26 2.23
C GLU A 124 9.17 -7.88 2.00
N LYS A 125 9.25 -9.20 1.78
CA LYS A 125 10.50 -9.90 1.46
C LYS A 125 11.11 -9.41 0.14
N ARG A 126 10.30 -9.22 -0.90
CA ARG A 126 10.76 -8.71 -2.21
C ARG A 126 11.23 -7.27 -2.16
N LEU A 127 10.61 -6.44 -1.31
CA LEU A 127 11.06 -5.06 -1.10
C LEU A 127 12.39 -5.01 -0.34
N ALA A 128 12.59 -5.89 0.64
CA ALA A 128 13.82 -5.97 1.43
C ALA A 128 15.03 -6.60 0.70
N SER A 129 14.80 -7.32 -0.41
CA SER A 129 15.87 -8.02 -1.16
C SER A 129 16.60 -7.13 -2.19
N HIS A 130 16.47 -5.79 -2.09
CA HIS A 130 17.01 -4.80 -3.03
C HIS A 130 18.08 -3.90 -2.45
#